data_AF-A0A9D2HK95-F1
#
_entry.id   AF-A0A9D2HK95-F1
#
_cell.length_a   1.000
_cell.length_b   1.000
_cell.length_c   1.000
_cell.angle_alpha   90.00
_cell.angle_beta   90.00
_cell.angle_gamma   90.00
#
_symmetry.space_group_name_H-M   'P 1'
#
loop_
_entity.id
_entity.type
_entity.pdbx_description
1 polymer ?
#
loop_
_entity_poly.entity_id
_entity_poly.type
_entity_poly.pdbx_seq_one_letter_code
_entity_poly.pdbx_strand_id
1 'polypeptide(L)' 'MLDGNFKPGFKIDLHIKDLSNALDTGHGVGAPLLLTASVQEMFQWLHNHGEGGSDHSALVKFYENITDTEVRKHK' A
#
# COMPACT_ATOMS: atom_id res chain seq x y z
N MET A 1 -6.12 -7.76 -7.36
CA MET A 1 -6.94 -6.53 -7.48
C MET A 1 -8.25 -6.72 -8.25
N LEU A 2 -8.28 -6.70 -9.60
CA LEU A 2 -9.56 -6.65 -10.34
C LEU A 2 -10.46 -7.89 -10.16
N ASP A 3 -9.85 -9.04 -9.89
CA ASP A 3 -10.55 -10.30 -9.60
C ASP A 3 -10.84 -10.48 -8.09
N GLY A 4 -10.62 -9.45 -7.26
CA GLY A 4 -10.78 -9.52 -5.80
C GLY A 4 -9.77 -10.42 -5.08
N ASN A 5 -8.78 -10.96 -5.80
CA ASN A 5 -7.73 -11.78 -5.21
C ASN A 5 -6.61 -10.92 -4.62
N PHE A 6 -6.43 -11.03 -3.30
CA PHE A 6 -5.39 -10.36 -2.51
C PHE A 6 -4.54 -11.35 -1.71
N LYS A 7 -4.53 -12.63 -2.10
CA LYS A 7 -3.62 -13.63 -1.52
C LYS A 7 -2.17 -13.15 -1.72
N PRO A 8 -1.34 -13.19 -0.67
CA PRO A 8 -0.04 -12.54 -0.69
C PRO A 8 0.91 -13.17 -1.72
N GLY A 9 1.30 -12.38 -2.73
CA GLY A 9 2.57 -12.56 -3.44
C GLY A 9 3.68 -11.78 -2.73
N PHE A 10 3.38 -10.54 -2.32
CA PHE A 10 4.23 -9.74 -1.45
C PHE A 10 3.39 -8.96 -0.43
N LYS A 11 3.67 -9.16 0.87
CA LYS A 11 2.83 -8.63 1.96
C LYS A 11 2.96 -7.11 2.09
N ILE A 12 1.85 -6.45 2.42
CA ILE A 12 1.83 -5.02 2.78
C ILE A 12 2.85 -4.69 3.86
N ASP A 13 2.94 -5.50 4.93
CA ASP A 13 3.89 -5.25 6.03
C ASP A 13 5.36 -5.26 5.56
N LEU A 14 5.69 -6.11 4.58
CA LEU A 14 7.03 -6.14 4.00
C LEU A 14 7.28 -4.92 3.12
N HIS A 15 6.25 -4.45 2.41
CA HIS A 15 6.35 -3.24 1.61
C HIS A 15 6.52 -1.99 2.49
N ILE A 16 5.81 -1.90 3.63
CA ILE A 16 6.03 -0.84 4.63
C ILE A 16 7.50 -0.80 5.07
N LYS A 17 8.06 -1.97 5.41
CA LYS A 17 9.47 -2.08 5.81
C LYS A 17 10.43 -1.58 4.71
N ASP A 18 10.17 -1.92 3.45
CA ASP A 18 10.99 -1.46 2.32
C ASP A 18 10.82 0.03 2.02
N LEU A 19 9.61 0.60 2.18
CA LEU A 19 9.38 2.04 2.05
C LEU A 19 10.08 2.84 3.15
N SER A 20 10.09 2.36 4.39
CA SER A 20 10.87 2.97 5.47
C SER A 20 12.36 3.05 5.11
N ASN A 21 12.94 1.95 4.58
CA ASN A 21 14.33 1.95 4.12
C ASN A 21 14.58 2.97 2.99
N ALA A 22 13.64 3.08 2.05
CA ALA A 22 13.73 4.03 0.94
C ALA A 22 13.66 5.48 1.43
N LEU A 23 12.75 5.79 2.35
CA LEU A 23 12.62 7.11 2.97
C LEU A 23 13.87 7.48 3.77
N ASP A 24 14.37 6.57 4.61
CA ASP A 24 15.59 6.79 5.39
C ASP A 24 16.80 7.07 4.48
N THR A 25 16.94 6.31 3.39
CA THR A 25 17.99 6.54 2.40
C THR A 25 17.82 7.89 1.70
N GLY A 26 16.59 8.23 1.29
CA GLY A 26 16.27 9.51 0.65
C GLY A 26 16.62 10.70 1.55
N HIS A 27 16.23 10.65 2.82
CA HIS A 27 16.61 11.65 3.81
C HIS A 27 18.13 11.75 3.98
N GLY A 28 18.84 10.62 4.01
CA GLY A 28 20.30 10.56 4.14
C GLY A 28 21.06 11.27 3.01
N VAL A 29 20.50 11.32 1.80
CA VAL A 29 21.12 11.98 0.63
C VAL A 29 20.45 13.29 0.23
N GLY A 30 19.45 13.76 0.99
CA GLY A 30 18.70 14.97 0.66
C GLY A 30 17.77 14.82 -0.56
N ALA A 31 17.39 13.60 -0.94
CA ALA A 31 16.45 13.35 -2.03
C ALA A 31 15.00 13.42 -1.52
N PRO A 32 14.15 14.30 -2.09
CA PRO A 32 12.75 14.40 -1.68
C PRO A 32 11.92 13.25 -2.25
N LEU A 33 11.20 12.52 -1.37
CA LEU A 33 10.38 11.34 -1.71
C LEU A 33 8.92 11.50 -1.29
N LEU A 34 8.28 12.61 -1.69
CA LEU A 34 6.91 12.97 -1.27
C LEU A 34 5.86 11.89 -1.58
N LEU A 35 5.92 11.30 -2.77
CA LEU A 35 4.96 10.27 -3.18
C LEU A 35 5.18 8.97 -2.41
N THR A 36 6.44 8.60 -2.14
CA THR A 36 6.79 7.43 -1.32
C THR A 36 6.23 7.57 0.09
N ALA A 37 6.40 8.74 0.72
CA ALA A 37 5.83 9.02 2.04
C ALA A 37 4.30 8.92 2.03
N SER A 38 3.65 9.48 1.00
CA SER A 38 2.19 9.42 0.86
C SER A 38 1.69 7.98 0.72
N VAL A 39 2.37 7.14 -0.07
CA VAL A 39 2.03 5.72 -0.25
C VAL A 39 2.31 4.92 1.02
N GLN A 40 3.37 5.24 1.77
CA GLN A 40 3.64 4.61 3.06
C GLN A 40 2.47 4.82 4.03
N GLU A 41 1.91 6.03 4.12
CA GLU A 41 0.74 6.29 4.96
C GLU A 41 -0.50 5.49 4.52
N MET A 42 -0.71 5.31 3.21
CA MET A 42 -1.79 4.44 2.70
C MET A 42 -1.59 2.98 3.13
N PHE A 43 -0.35 2.47 3.09
CA PHE A 43 -0.06 1.12 3.57
C PHE A 43 -0.18 1.00 5.09
N GLN A 44 0.22 2.01 5.87
CA GLN A 44 0.01 2.04 7.32
C GLN A 44 -1.48 2.01 7.67
N TRP A 45 -2.30 2.76 6.93
CA TRP A 45 -3.75 2.68 7.07
C TRP A 45 -4.24 1.26 6.80
N LEU A 46 -3.79 0.61 5.72
CA LEU A 46 -4.18 -0.78 5.41
C LEU A 46 -3.74 -1.79 6.47
N HIS A 47 -2.52 -1.66 6.98
CA HIS A 47 -2.03 -2.47 8.10
C HIS A 47 -2.97 -2.37 9.31
N ASN A 48 -3.32 -1.14 9.69
CA ASN A 48 -4.23 -0.86 10.81
C ASN A 48 -5.68 -1.35 10.57
N HIS A 49 -6.06 -1.60 9.31
CA HIS A 49 -7.35 -2.15 8.91
C HIS A 49 -7.30 -3.67 8.65
N GLY A 50 -6.26 -4.36 9.14
CA GLY A 50 -6.15 -5.82 9.08
C GLY A 50 -5.65 -6.37 7.74
N GLU A 51 -5.19 -5.52 6.82
CA GLU A 51 -4.69 -5.91 5.50
C GLU A 51 -3.17 -6.11 5.46
N GLY A 52 -2.46 -6.04 6.60
CA GLY A 52 -1.00 -6.18 6.65
C GLY A 52 -0.47 -7.49 6.03
N GLY A 53 -1.24 -8.58 6.18
CA GLY A 53 -0.94 -9.88 5.59
C GLY A 53 -1.38 -10.07 4.13
N SER A 54 -2.12 -9.12 3.57
CA SER A 54 -2.59 -9.15 2.18
C SER A 54 -1.47 -8.77 1.21
N ASP A 55 -1.65 -9.16 -0.05
CA ASP A 55 -0.77 -8.71 -1.13
C ASP A 55 -0.77 -7.17 -1.25
N HIS A 56 0.36 -6.58 -1.64
CA HIS A 56 0.48 -5.13 -1.85
C HIS A 56 -0.50 -4.56 -2.91
N SER A 57 -1.07 -5.40 -3.78
CA SER A 57 -2.20 -5.00 -4.66
C SER A 57 -3.48 -4.65 -3.90
N ALA A 58 -3.58 -4.97 -2.60
CA ALA A 58 -4.63 -4.51 -1.70
C ALA A 58 -4.56 -3.00 -1.41
N LEU A 59 -3.56 -2.27 -1.94
CA LEU A 59 -3.58 -0.81 -1.98
C LEU A 59 -4.88 -0.25 -2.58
N VAL A 60 -5.48 -0.98 -3.52
CA VAL A 60 -6.78 -0.62 -4.09
C VAL A 60 -7.87 -0.46 -3.03
N LYS A 61 -7.84 -1.27 -1.95
CA LYS A 61 -8.87 -1.24 -0.89
C LYS A 61 -8.87 0.09 -0.14
N PHE A 62 -7.72 0.76 -0.04
CA PHE A 62 -7.65 2.12 0.51
C PHE A 62 -8.49 3.08 -0.35
N TYR A 63 -8.30 3.04 -1.67
CA TYR A 63 -9.06 3.87 -2.59
C TYR A 63 -10.54 3.51 -2.61
N GLU A 64 -10.88 2.22 -2.62
CA GLU A 64 -12.28 1.76 -2.55
C GLU A 64 -12.98 2.23 -1.28
N ASN A 65 -12.26 2.28 -0.15
CA ASN A 65 -12.81 2.75 1.11
C ASN A 65 -13.11 4.26 1.08
N ILE A 66 -12.20 5.08 0.57
CA ILE A 66 -12.39 6.54 0.55
C ILE A 66 -13.36 7.01 -0.54
N THR A 67 -13.57 6.22 -1.60
CA THR A 67 -14.51 6.53 -2.68
C THR A 67 -15.86 5.82 -2.55
N ASP A 68 -15.99 4.92 -1.56
CA ASP A 68 -17.15 4.04 -1.41
C ASP A 68 -17.54 3.32 -2.73
N THR A 69 -16.53 2.94 -3.52
CA THR A 69 -16.72 2.35 -4.86
C THR A 69 -15.74 1.21 -5.06
N GLU A 70 -16.25 0.00 -5.31
CA GLU A 70 -15.41 -1.15 -5.61
C GLU A 70 -14.87 -1.15 -7.05
N VAL A 71 -13.58 -1.47 -7.20
CA VAL A 71 -12.90 -1.65 -8.48
C VAL A 71 -12.80 -3.15 -8.77
N ARG A 72 -13.83 -3.69 -9.41
CA ARG A 72 -13.91 -5.10 -9.86
C ARG A 72 -14.20 -5.14 -11.36
N LYS A 73 -13.81 -6.23 -12.04
CA LYS A 73 -14.25 -6.45 -13.43
C LYS A 73 -15.77 -6.55 -13.48
N HIS A 74 -16.40 -5.73 -14.32
CA HIS A 74 -17.76 -5.98 -14.78
C HIS A 74 -17.75 -7.22 -15.69
N LYS A 75 -18.68 -8.15 -15.46
CA LYS A 75 -18.89 -9.32 -16.32
C LYS A 75 -19.55 -8.92 -17.64
#